data_AF-A0A357Z4E0-F1
#
_entry.id   AF-A0A357Z4E0-F1
#
_cell.length_a   1.000
_cell.length_b   1.000
_cell.length_c   1.000
_cell.angle_alpha   90.00
_cell.angle_beta   90.00
_cell.angle_gamma   90.00
#
_symmetry.space_group_name_H-M   'P 1'
#
loop_
_entity.id
_entity.type
_entity.pdbx_description
1 polymer ?
#
loop_
_entity_poly.entity_id
_entity_poly.type
_entity_poly.pdbx_seq_one_letter_code
_entity_poly.pdbx_strand_id
1 'polypeptide(L)'
;MITQAVNVINLPVNTVAGKHLGRVVGVEVEPSGRQIKYYQVSSALPLVKLWGEKLLISPAQVVSISIKEMTVADSFSQDLAKASNQANLVPEPTV
;
A
#
# COMPACT_ATOMS: atom_id res chain seq x y z
N MET A 1 12.36 -4.62 -27.55
CA MET A 1 12.32 -3.88 -26.26
C MET A 1 12.80 -4.82 -25.18
N ILE A 2 13.87 -4.49 -24.47
CA ILE A 2 14.37 -5.32 -23.36
C ILE A 2 13.66 -4.80 -22.10
N THR A 3 12.62 -5.50 -21.66
CA THR A 3 11.99 -5.20 -20.36
C THR A 3 12.89 -5.79 -19.29
N GLN A 4 13.85 -5.01 -18.78
CA GLN A 4 14.64 -5.44 -17.64
C GLN A 4 13.72 -5.65 -16.43
N ALA A 5 13.79 -6.84 -15.84
CA ALA A 5 13.11 -7.12 -14.59
C ALA A 5 13.72 -6.27 -13.48
N VAL A 6 13.01 -5.22 -13.06
CA VAL A 6 13.43 -4.41 -11.90
C VAL A 6 13.05 -5.16 -10.64
N ASN A 7 14.05 -5.47 -9.81
CA ASN A 7 13.79 -6.01 -8.48
C ASN A 7 13.18 -4.90 -7.61
N VAL A 8 11.90 -5.05 -7.28
CA VAL A 8 11.18 -4.08 -6.46
C VAL A 8 11.45 -4.22 -4.97
N ILE A 9 11.99 -5.35 -4.53
CA ILE A 9 12.28 -5.59 -3.11
C ILE A 9 13.39 -4.66 -2.65
N ASN A 10 13.22 -4.09 -1.46
CA ASN A 10 14.10 -3.12 -0.82
C ASN A 10 14.18 -1.76 -1.53
N LEU A 11 13.35 -1.51 -2.55
CA LEU A 11 13.25 -0.17 -3.14
C LEU A 11 12.67 0.81 -2.12
N PRO A 12 13.30 1.98 -1.93
CA PRO A 12 12.70 3.06 -1.18
C PRO A 12 11.43 3.55 -1.88
N VAL A 13 10.41 3.84 -1.09
CA VAL A 13 9.13 4.34 -1.57
C VAL A 13 8.95 5.77 -1.10
N ASN A 14 8.79 6.67 -2.06
CA ASN A 14 8.63 8.10 -1.82
C ASN A 14 7.34 8.58 -2.48
N THR A 15 6.65 9.53 -1.86
CA THR A 15 5.52 10.20 -2.52
C THR A 15 6.02 11.24 -3.53
N VAL A 16 5.15 11.68 -4.45
CA VAL A 16 5.48 12.76 -5.40
C VAL A 16 5.89 14.06 -4.68
N ALA A 17 5.31 14.36 -3.51
CA ALA A 17 5.73 15.47 -2.65
C ALA A 17 7.06 15.24 -1.92
N GLY A 18 7.73 14.09 -2.14
CA GLY A 18 9.04 13.78 -1.57
C GLY A 18 8.99 13.17 -0.16
N LYS A 19 7.81 12.77 0.34
CA LYS A 19 7.71 12.12 1.66
C LYS A 19 8.20 10.67 1.57
N HIS A 20 9.17 10.31 2.39
CA HIS A 20 9.61 8.92 2.52
C HIS A 20 8.58 8.08 3.28
N LEU A 21 8.08 7.02 2.65
CA LEU A 21 7.11 6.11 3.26
C LEU A 21 7.78 4.88 3.86
N GLY A 22 8.93 4.47 3.31
CA GLY A 22 9.65 3.28 3.76
C GLY A 22 10.27 2.51 2.61
N ARG A 23 10.36 1.18 2.75
CA ARG A 23 10.94 0.28 1.72
C ARG A 23 10.02 -0.88 1.40
N VAL A 24 10.02 -1.32 0.15
CA VAL A 24 9.26 -2.50 -0.27
C VAL A 24 9.86 -3.75 0.39
N VAL A 25 9.04 -4.54 1.08
CA VAL A 25 9.43 -5.80 1.72
C VAL A 25 8.78 -7.03 1.11
N GLY A 26 7.79 -6.84 0.23
CA GLY A 26 7.07 -7.93 -0.40
C GLY A 26 6.07 -7.45 -1.44
N VAL A 27 5.49 -8.42 -2.15
CA VAL A 27 4.48 -8.20 -3.18
C VAL A 27 3.37 -9.23 -2.97
N GLU A 28 2.13 -8.77 -2.90
CA GLU A 28 0.94 -9.62 -2.96
C GLU A 28 0.49 -9.69 -4.42
N VAL A 29 0.32 -10.91 -4.93
CA VAL A 29 -0.09 -11.19 -6.30
C VAL A 29 -1.47 -11.82 -6.26
N GLU A 30 -2.32 -11.54 -7.27
CA GLU A 30 -3.59 -12.24 -7.41
C GLU A 30 -3.40 -13.76 -7.47
N PRO A 31 -4.40 -14.57 -7.07
CA PRO A 31 -4.32 -16.04 -7.17
C PRO A 31 -4.05 -16.54 -8.59
N SER A 32 -4.43 -15.75 -9.60
CA SER A 32 -4.16 -16.00 -11.02
C SER A 32 -2.66 -15.87 -11.39
N GLY A 33 -1.85 -15.25 -10.53
CA GLY A 33 -0.42 -15.04 -10.72
C GLY A 33 -0.06 -13.97 -11.75
N ARG A 34 -1.05 -13.36 -12.42
CA ARG A 34 -0.82 -12.47 -13.57
C ARG A 34 -0.64 -11.01 -13.20
N GLN A 35 -1.12 -10.60 -12.02
CA GLN A 35 -1.16 -9.20 -11.62
C GLN A 35 -0.72 -9.03 -10.17
N ILE A 36 0.09 -8.00 -9.95
CA ILE A 36 0.39 -7.52 -8.61
C ILE A 36 -0.88 -6.88 -8.07
N LYS A 37 -1.28 -7.28 -6.86
CA LYS A 37 -2.42 -6.73 -6.15
C LYS A 37 -1.97 -5.60 -5.22
N TYR A 38 -0.89 -5.84 -4.45
CA TYR A 38 -0.31 -4.83 -3.56
C TYR A 38 1.22 -4.96 -3.44
N TYR A 39 1.90 -3.83 -3.28
CA TYR A 39 3.26 -3.78 -2.76
C TYR A 39 3.20 -3.59 -1.25
N GLN A 40 3.96 -4.40 -0.52
CA GLN A 40 4.08 -4.31 0.93
C GLN A 40 5.26 -3.42 1.27
N VAL A 41 5.04 -2.34 2.01
CA VAL A 41 6.07 -1.37 2.40
C VAL A 41 6.21 -1.37 3.91
N SER A 42 7.43 -1.60 4.42
CA SER A 42 7.72 -1.40 5.84
C SER A 42 7.90 0.09 6.11
N SER A 43 7.06 0.66 6.97
CA SER A 43 7.20 2.07 7.33
C SER A 43 8.44 2.27 8.21
N ALA A 44 9.16 3.37 7.97
CA ALA A 44 10.27 3.79 8.82
C ALA A 44 9.81 4.64 10.02
N LEU A 45 8.50 4.77 10.27
CA LEU A 45 8.00 5.66 11.32
C LEU A 45 8.27 5.08 12.72
N PRO A 46 8.91 5.84 13.63
CA PRO A 46 9.28 5.39 14.97
C PRO A 46 8.12 5.42 15.98
N LEU A 47 6.85 5.51 15.54
CA LEU A 47 5.70 5.59 16.45
C LEU A 47 5.25 4.20 16.95
N VAL A 48 6.11 3.63 17.80
CA VAL A 48 5.88 2.94 19.09
C VAL A 48 4.81 1.83 19.23
N LYS A 49 3.82 1.60 18.33
CA LYS A 49 2.80 0.54 18.56
C LYS A 49 2.29 -0.23 17.34
N LEU A 50 2.86 -0.03 16.14
CA LEU A 50 2.44 -0.72 14.91
C LEU A 50 3.54 -1.63 14.35
N TRP A 51 4.25 -2.35 15.23
CA TRP A 51 5.11 -3.47 14.82
C TRP A 51 4.24 -4.58 14.22
N GLY A 52 3.96 -4.48 12.91
CA GLY A 52 3.19 -5.48 12.17
C GLY A 52 2.40 -4.93 10.99
N GLU A 53 2.04 -3.64 11.00
CA GLU A 53 1.26 -3.06 9.90
C GLU A 53 2.19 -2.63 8.75
N LYS A 54 2.25 -3.49 7.74
CA LYS A 54 2.85 -3.16 6.45
C LYS A 54 1.91 -2.22 5.72
N LEU A 55 2.44 -1.13 5.17
CA LEU A 55 1.68 -0.27 4.28
C LEU A 55 1.46 -1.02 2.96
N LEU A 56 0.19 -1.17 2.56
CA LEU A 56 -0.17 -1.75 1.28
C LEU A 56 -0.34 -0.64 0.25
N ILE A 57 0.40 -0.76 -0.86
CA ILE A 57 0.34 0.20 -1.97
C ILE A 57 -0.22 -0.55 -3.18
N SER A 58 -1.33 -0.05 -3.73
CA SER A 58 -1.87 -0.58 -4.98
C SER A 58 -1.00 -0.15 -6.17
N PRO A 59 -0.82 -0.97 -7.22
CA PRO A 59 -0.19 -0.52 -8.46
C PRO A 59 -0.80 0.74 -9.06
N ALA A 60 -2.09 0.99 -8.83
CA ALA A 60 -2.76 2.21 -9.29
C ALA A 60 -2.24 3.50 -8.63
N GLN A 61 -1.61 3.39 -7.45
CA GLN A 61 -0.99 4.51 -6.76
C GLN A 61 0.47 4.74 -7.18
N VAL A 62 1.06 3.81 -7.92
CA VAL A 62 2.46 3.90 -8.35
C VAL A 62 2.54 4.78 -9.59
N VAL A 63 3.26 5.88 -9.47
CA VAL A 63 3.49 6.83 -10.56
C VAL A 63 4.68 6.38 -11.40
N SER A 64 5.74 5.87 -10.76
CA SER A 64 6.92 5.36 -11.45
C SER A 64 7.68 4.33 -10.61
N ILE A 65 8.39 3.43 -11.28
CA ILE A 65 9.33 2.48 -10.68
C ILE A 65 10.64 2.59 -11.43
N SER A 66 11.72 2.82 -10.69
CA SER A 66 13.09 2.81 -11.20
C SER A 66 13.95 1.85 -10.38
N ILE A 67 15.20 1.63 -10.82
CA ILE A 67 16.20 0.88 -10.04
C ILE A 67 16.58 1.56 -8.72
N LYS A 68 16.25 2.85 -8.55
CA LYS A 68 16.62 3.64 -7.37
C LYS A 68 15.49 3.75 -6.36
N GLU A 69 14.26 3.92 -6.85
CA GLU A 69 13.10 4.18 -6.00
C GLU A 69 11.78 3.87 -6.72
N MET A 70 10.73 3.72 -5.92
CA MET A 70 9.33 3.71 -6.32
C MET A 70 8.67 5.03 -5.91
N THR A 71 8.09 5.74 -6.87
CA THR A 71 7.37 6.98 -6.60
C THR A 71 5.87 6.71 -6.64
N VAL A 72 5.16 7.15 -5.60
CA VAL A 72 3.71 6.96 -5.46
C VAL A 72 2.98 8.29 -5.35
N ALA A 73 1.72 8.32 -5.75
CA ALA A 73 0.88 9.50 -5.63
C ALA A 73 0.74 9.92 -4.14
N ASP A 74 0.66 11.24 -3.90
CA ASP A 74 0.52 11.79 -2.54
C ASP A 74 -0.84 11.48 -1.89
N SER A 75 -1.80 11.01 -2.69
CA SER A 75 -3.09 10.53 -2.21
C SER A 75 -2.90 9.25 -1.38
N PHE A 76 -2.57 9.44 -0.11
CA PHE A 76 -2.77 8.47 0.94
C PHE A 76 -4.28 8.36 1.15
N SER A 77 -4.98 7.65 0.26
CA SER A 77 -6.41 7.44 0.40
C SER A 77 -6.65 6.74 1.73
N GLN A 78 -7.24 7.47 2.67
CA GLN A 78 -7.70 7.02 3.98
C GLN A 78 -8.89 6.05 3.87
N ASP A 79 -8.91 5.16 2.88
CA ASP A 79 -10.03 4.21 2.74
C ASP A 79 -10.04 3.14 3.84
N LEU A 80 -9.00 3.08 4.68
CA LEU A 80 -9.02 2.33 5.94
C LEU A 80 -9.91 2.96 7.03
N ALA A 81 -10.36 4.21 6.89
CA ALA A 81 -11.22 4.87 7.89
C ALA A 81 -12.73 4.62 7.68
N LYS A 82 -13.15 3.97 6.58
CA LYS A 82 -14.58 3.74 6.27
C LYS A 82 -15.09 2.34 6.58
N ALA A 83 -14.23 1.40 6.96
CA ALA A 83 -14.64 0.03 7.32
C ALA A 83 -15.17 -0.11 8.76
N SER A 84 -15.17 0.96 9.58
CA SER A 84 -15.41 0.86 11.03
C SER A 84 -16.78 1.38 11.52
N ASN A 85 -17.76 1.67 10.65
CA ASN A 85 -19.06 2.23 11.08
C ASN A 85 -20.30 1.63 10.39
N GLN A 86 -20.25 0.37 9.94
CA GLN A 86 -21.45 -0.38 9.56
C GLN A 86 -21.53 -1.70 10.32
N ALA A 87 -21.66 -1.61 11.64
CA ALA A 87 -22.13 -2.71 12.48
C ALA A 87 -23.09 -2.13 13.53
N ASN A 88 -24.32 -1.83 13.11
CA ASN A 88 -25.53 -1.99 13.93
C ASN A 88 -26.76 -1.75 13.05
N LEU A 89 -27.24 -2.83 12.43
CA LEU A 89 -28.61 -2.96 11.94
C LEU A 89 -29.39 -3.74 13.00
N VAL A 90 -30.30 -3.10 13.74
CA VAL A 90 -31.65 -3.63 14.05
C VAL A 90 -32.55 -2.45 14.47
N PRO A 91 -33.50 -1.97 13.65
CA PRO A 91 -34.71 -1.38 14.19
C PRO A 91 -35.64 -2.53 14.63
N GLU A 92 -35.92 -2.58 15.93
CA GLU A 92 -36.87 -3.49 16.56
C GLU A 92 -38.27 -3.26 15.94
N PRO A 93 -39.00 -4.31 15.52
CA PRO A 93 -40.37 -4.13 15.02
C PRO A 93 -41.27 -3.74 16.19
N THR A 94 -41.79 -2.51 16.15
CA THR A 94 -42.77 -2.03 17.12
C THR A 94 -44.14 -2.65 16.80
N VAL A 95 -44.79 -3.18 17.85
CA VAL A 95 -46.10 -3.86 17.85
C VAL A 95 -47.22 -2.98 17.32
#